data_AF-I8X9Q3-F1
#
_entry.id   AF-I8X9Q3-F1
#
_cell.length_a   1.000
_cell.length_b   1.000
_cell.length_c   1.000
_cell.angle_alpha   90.00
_cell.angle_beta   90.00
_cell.angle_gamma   90.00
#
_symmetry.space_group_name_H-M   'P 1'
#
loop_
_entity.id
_entity.type
_entity.pdbx_description
1 polymer ?
#
loop_
_entity_poly.entity_id
_entity_poly.type
_entity_poly.pdbx_seq_one_letter_code
_entity_poly.pdbx_strand_id
1 'polypeptide(L)' 'MLNTILFTLLIVAICLVLLGLKVFFVKGGKFPNGHVSGNKSLREKGIGCAQSQDREAQQRRRSIADLEKALNDSMN' A
#
# COMPACT_ATOMS: atom_id res chain seq x y z
N MET A 1 -3.66 16.12 43.18
CA MET A 1 -2.60 16.39 42.18
C MET A 1 -1.79 15.12 41.87
N LEU A 2 -1.05 14.56 42.84
CA LEU A 2 -0.24 13.35 42.60
C LEU A 2 -1.06 12.13 42.14
N ASN A 3 -2.19 11.83 42.80
CA ASN A 3 -3.05 10.71 42.38
C ASN A 3 -3.57 10.88 40.94
N THR A 4 -3.97 12.10 40.57
CA THR A 4 -4.42 12.43 39.23
C THR A 4 -3.31 12.21 38.20
N ILE A 5 -2.09 12.65 38.50
CA ILE A 5 -0.91 12.44 37.65
C ILE A 5 -0.57 10.95 37.52
N LEU A 6 -0.70 10.18 38.60
CA LEU A 6 -0.45 8.74 38.57
C LEU A 6 -1.47 8.01 37.68
N PHE A 7 -2.75 8.35 37.81
CA PHE A 7 -3.80 7.77 36.97
C PHE A 7 -3.65 8.17 35.49
N THR A 8 -3.31 9.42 35.18
CA THR A 8 -3.10 9.84 33.80
C THR A 8 -1.90 9.15 33.17
N LEU A 9 -0.77 9.03 33.88
CA LEU A 9 0.40 8.30 33.39
C LEU A 9 0.10 6.80 33.17
N LEU A 10 -0.65 6.17 34.07
CA LEU A 10 -1.08 4.79 33.94
C LEU A 10 -1.93 4.58 32.68
N ILE A 11 -2.92 5.45 32.46
CA ILE A 11 -3.82 5.37 31.29
C ILE A 11 -3.02 5.58 29.99
N VAL A 12 -2.15 6.59 29.94
CA VAL A 12 -1.31 6.85 28.76
C VAL A 12 -0.40 5.67 28.45
N ALA A 13 0.23 5.07 29.47
CA ALA A 13 1.07 3.89 29.30
C ALA A 13 0.28 2.71 28.71
N ILE A 14 -0.93 2.46 29.19
CA ILE A 14 -1.82 1.43 28.65
C ILE A 14 -2.14 1.72 27.18
N CYS A 15 -2.48 2.96 26.83
CA CYS A 15 -2.78 3.34 25.45
C CYS A 15 -1.60 3.09 24.50
N LEU A 16 -0.37 3.40 24.91
CA LEU A 16 0.83 3.15 24.11
C LEU A 16 1.07 1.65 23.89
N VAL A 17 0.86 0.84 24.93
CA VAL A 17 0.97 -0.62 24.85
C VAL A 17 -0.12 -1.19 23.92
N LEU A 18 -1.37 -0.75 24.08
CA LEU A 18 -2.49 -1.17 23.24
C LEU A 18 -2.27 -0.84 21.76
N LEU A 19 -1.79 0.38 21.46
CA LEU A 19 -1.49 0.81 20.09
C LEU A 19 -0.34 -0.01 19.48
N GLY A 20 0.63 -0.41 20.30
CA GLY A 20 1.81 -1.15 19.88
C GLY A 20 1.71 -2.67 20.00
N LEU A 21 0.59 -3.27 20.42
CA LEU A 21 0.51 -4.72 20.72
C LEU A 21 1.09 -5.58 19.60
N LYS A 22 0.79 -5.25 18.35
CA LYS A 22 1.28 -5.99 17.18
C LYS A 22 2.77 -5.82 16.93
N VAL A 23 3.36 -4.70 17.34
CA VAL A 23 4.79 -4.41 17.22
C VAL A 23 5.57 -5.01 18.39
N PHE A 24 5.03 -4.95 19.61
CA PHE A 24 5.69 -5.43 20.82
C PHE A 24 5.54 -6.95 21.04
N PHE A 25 4.38 -7.54 20.73
CA PHE A 25 4.09 -8.95 21.07
C PHE A 25 4.20 -9.93 19.90
N VAL A 26 4.35 -9.45 18.66
CA VAL A 26 4.48 -10.34 17.48
C VAL A 26 5.94 -10.37 17.02
N LYS A 27 6.51 -11.57 16.91
CA LYS A 27 7.91 -11.74 16.46
C LYS A 27 8.02 -11.25 15.01
N GLY A 28 8.76 -10.15 14.81
CA GLY A 28 8.85 -9.46 13.51
C GLY A 28 7.73 -8.44 13.25
N GLY A 29 7.02 -8.00 14.28
CA GLY A 29 6.02 -6.93 14.20
C GLY A 29 6.63 -5.66 13.62
N LYS A 30 6.14 -5.25 12.44
CA LYS A 30 6.48 -3.98 11.80
C LYS A 30 5.22 -3.13 11.70
N PHE A 31 5.38 -1.82 11.78
CA PHE A 31 4.30 -0.92 11.38
C PHE A 31 3.90 -1.23 9.93
N PRO A 32 2.59 -1.29 9.62
CA PRO A 32 2.13 -1.57 8.27
C PRO A 32 2.71 -0.56 7.29
N ASN A 33 3.21 -1.05 6.15
CA ASN A 33 3.77 -0.18 5.11
C ASN A 33 2.63 0.63 4.47
N GLY A 34 2.53 1.90 4.83
CA GLY A 34 1.57 2.85 4.24
C GLY A 34 1.91 3.25 2.81
N HIS A 35 3.11 2.90 2.31
CA HIS A 35 3.53 3.21 0.96
C HIS A 35 2.85 2.28 -0.05
N VAL A 36 2.12 2.85 -1.01
CA VAL A 36 1.38 2.10 -2.05
C VAL A 36 2.24 1.04 -2.74
N SER A 37 3.46 1.40 -3.16
CA SER A 37 4.38 0.47 -3.85
C SER A 37 4.93 -0.65 -2.94
N GLY A 38 5.00 -0.42 -1.63
CA GLY A 38 5.54 -1.38 -0.66
C GLY A 38 4.49 -2.30 -0.02
N ASN A 39 3.21 -2.10 -0.33
CA ASN A 39 2.11 -2.83 0.27
C ASN A 39 1.75 -4.06 -0.58
N LYS A 40 2.03 -5.25 -0.04
CA LYS A 40 1.74 -6.54 -0.70
C LYS A 40 0.27 -6.69 -1.08
N SER A 41 -0.66 -6.30 -0.21
CA SER A 41 -2.10 -6.41 -0.48
C SER A 41 -2.57 -5.46 -1.58
N LEU A 42 -1.97 -4.28 -1.73
CA LEU A 42 -2.28 -3.39 -2.87
C LEU A 42 -1.71 -3.94 -4.17
N ARG A 43 -0.50 -4.54 -4.10
CA ARG A 43 0.14 -5.16 -5.25
C ARG A 43 -0.61 -6.39 -5.76
N GLU A 44 -1.13 -7.24 -4.86
CA GLU A 44 -1.99 -8.37 -5.21
C GLU A 44 -3.29 -7.93 -5.89
N LYS A 45 -3.80 -6.74 -5.57
CA LYS A 45 -4.95 -6.13 -6.23
C LYS A 45 -4.60 -5.41 -7.54
N GLY A 46 -3.34 -5.43 -7.96
CA GLY A 46 -2.86 -4.71 -9.16
C GLY A 46 -2.84 -3.19 -9.01
N ILE A 47 -2.95 -2.65 -7.79
CA ILE A 47 -2.99 -1.22 -7.54
C ILE A 47 -1.56 -0.71 -7.36
N GLY A 48 -1.05 -0.05 -8.40
CA GLY A 48 0.27 0.59 -8.41
C GLY A 48 0.23 2.08 -8.09
N CYS A 49 1.39 2.74 -8.18
CA CYS A 49 1.44 4.21 -8.19
C CYS A 49 0.65 4.73 -9.41
N ALA A 50 0.02 5.90 -9.30
CA ALA A 50 -0.71 6.52 -10.41
C ALA A 50 0.17 6.61 -11.68
N GLN A 51 1.41 7.07 -11.53
CA GLN A 51 2.36 7.20 -12.63
C GLN A 51 2.71 5.86 -13.31
N SER A 52 2.87 4.78 -12.53
CA SER A 52 3.13 3.45 -13.11
C SER A 52 1.90 2.93 -13.85
N GLN A 53 0.71 3.11 -13.28
CA GLN A 53 -0.55 2.70 -13.91
C GLN A 53 -0.79 3.47 -15.21
N ASP A 54 -0.53 4.78 -15.24
CA ASP A 54 -0.64 5.60 -16.44
C ASP A 54 0.33 5.15 -17.53
N ARG A 55 1.58 4.83 -17.16
CA ARG A 55 2.59 4.33 -18.11
C ARG A 55 2.19 2.98 -18.71
N GLU A 56 1.71 2.05 -17.89
CA GLU A 56 1.21 0.75 -18.33
C GLU A 56 -0.01 0.88 -19.25
N ALA A 57 -0.96 1.77 -18.91
CA ALA A 57 -2.12 2.05 -19.74
C ALA A 57 -1.72 2.64 -21.10
N GLN A 58 -0.74 3.55 -21.12
CA GLN A 58 -0.26 4.15 -22.36
C GLN A 58 0.47 3.14 -23.26
N GLN A 59 1.30 2.27 -22.67
CA GLN A 59 1.96 1.20 -23.42
C GLN A 59 0.95 0.21 -24.01
N ARG A 60 -0.05 -0.19 -23.21
CA ARG A 60 -1.12 -1.10 -23.66
C ARG A 60 -1.93 -0.53 -24.82
N ARG A 61 -2.20 0.78 -24.81
CA ARG A 61 -2.86 1.48 -25.93
C ARG A 61 -2.03 1.44 -27.21
N ARG A 62 -0.71 1.68 -27.11
CA ARG A 62 0.18 1.62 -28.28
C ARG A 62 0.24 0.22 -28.88
N SER A 63 0.42 -0.82 -28.06
CA SER A 63 0.49 -2.20 -28.54
C SER A 63 -0.79 -2.66 -29.25
N ILE A 64 -1.96 -2.21 -28.80
CA ILE A 64 -3.23 -2.53 -29.46
C ILE A 64 -3.33 -1.83 -30.81
N ALA A 65 -2.94 -0.56 -30.89
CA ALA A 65 -2.94 0.19 -32.14
C ALA A 65 -1.98 -0.41 -33.18
N ASP A 66 -0.78 -0.85 -32.74
CA ASP A 66 0.19 -1.50 -33.63
C ASP A 66 -0.32 -2.85 -34.15
N LEU A 67 -0.99 -3.63 -33.28
CA LEU A 67 -1.59 -4.91 -33.66
C LEU A 67 -2.76 -4.73 -34.65
N GLU A 68 -3.61 -3.73 -34.42
CA GLU A 68 -4.72 -3.38 -35.31
C GLU A 68 -4.20 -2.96 -36.70
N LYS A 69 -3.13 -2.16 -36.73
CA LYS A 69 -2.47 -1.77 -37.98
C LYS A 69 -1.91 -2.98 -38.73
N ALA A 70 -1.21 -3.88 -38.03
CA ALA A 70 -0.65 -5.09 -38.64
C ALA A 70 -1.73 -6.03 -39.19
N LEU A 71 -2.86 -6.16 -38.49
CA LEU A 71 -4.00 -6.94 -38.96
C LEU A 71 -4.58 -6.35 -40.24
N ASN A 72 -4.80 -5.03 -40.28
CA ASN A 72 -5.35 -4.34 -41.44
C ASN A 72 -4.42 -4.44 -42.67
N ASP A 73 -3.10 -4.38 -42.46
CA ASP A 73 -2.10 -4.55 -43.52
C ASP A 73 -2.08 -5.98 -44.09
N SER A 74 -2.41 -7.00 -43.28
CA SER A 74 -2.50 -8.39 -43.74
C SER A 74 -3.76 -8.71 -44.54
N MET A 75 -4.79 -7.89 -44.40
CA MET A 75 -6.10 -8.07 -45.05
C MET A 75 -6.20 -7.38 -46.41
N ASN A 76 -5.21 -6.54 -46.76
CA ASN A 76 -5.17 -5.76 -48.00
C ASN A 76 -4.02 -6.25 -48.90
#